data_AF-A0A9R1ALQ5-F1
#
_entry.id   AF-A0A9R1ALQ5-F1
#
_cell.length_a   1.000
_cell.length_b   1.000
_cell.length_c   1.000
_cell.angle_alpha   90.00
_cell.angle_beta   90.00
_cell.angle_gamma   90.00
#
_symmetry.space_group_name_H-M   'P 1'
#
loop_
_entity.id
_entity.type
_entity.pdbx_description
1 polymer ?
#
loop_
_entity_poly.entity_id
_entity_poly.type
_entity_poly.pdbx_seq_one_letter_code
_entity_poly.pdbx_strand_id
1 'polypeptide(L)'
;MAPSRRRARSSEPAADLLTSLPPLLLDSILTRLDLRDAVRTSALSRAWRRRWVDLPCLSLSRIGRGGIPAVAVDSVLLRYPGNISNFSIHSLDTHSARRVDDWLIAVRNRGVKSIDLKGPAPAFALHSSVFLCTSLVCLKLHLCLIPPLPVEFTGFPVLKQLELSGVTFPPNGQIQLEAIIKASPLLDTLSLIYVDTYSEAFPGWVIWGANLRRLTIVSKDNHGWQVAELPNLHEATINLQSCENFSDFGGLLAGLAQVRKLVLNKCYPPVLFFLPLVSIVGNCCHSK
;
A
#
# COMPACT_ATOMS: atom_id res chain seq x y z
N MET A 1 -45.41 48.96 -37.95
CA MET A 1 -44.34 49.29 -36.96
C MET A 1 -44.81 48.79 -35.61
N ALA A 2 -44.11 47.98 -34.83
CA ALA A 2 -42.66 47.85 -34.64
C ALA A 2 -42.23 46.37 -34.47
N PRO A 3 -40.95 46.03 -34.75
CA PRO A 3 -40.47 44.66 -34.65
C PRO A 3 -40.07 44.31 -33.21
N SER A 4 -40.41 43.10 -32.78
CA SER A 4 -39.93 42.52 -31.53
C SER A 4 -38.41 42.30 -31.63
N ARG A 5 -37.65 43.03 -30.79
CA ARG A 5 -36.19 42.92 -30.68
C ARG A 5 -35.81 41.51 -30.21
N ARG A 6 -35.35 40.66 -31.13
CA ARG A 6 -34.48 39.52 -30.79
C ARG A 6 -33.24 40.09 -30.11
N ARG A 7 -33.15 39.94 -28.79
CA ARG A 7 -31.95 40.23 -28.02
C ARG A 7 -30.92 39.17 -28.41
N ALA A 8 -30.10 39.47 -29.42
CA ALA A 8 -28.89 38.72 -29.67
C ALA A 8 -27.99 38.87 -28.43
N ARG A 9 -27.96 37.84 -27.58
CA ARG A 9 -26.84 37.67 -26.65
C ARG A 9 -25.64 37.28 -27.49
N SER A 10 -24.89 38.27 -27.97
CA SER A 10 -23.49 38.08 -28.32
C SER A 10 -22.72 37.90 -27.01
N SER A 11 -22.78 36.69 -26.45
CA SER A 11 -21.71 36.23 -25.57
C SER A 11 -20.66 35.69 -26.52
N GLU A 12 -19.55 36.40 -26.69
CA GLU A 12 -18.32 35.74 -27.09
C GLU A 12 -18.15 34.52 -26.18
N PRO A 13 -17.88 33.32 -26.72
CA PRO A 13 -17.61 32.18 -25.86
C PRO A 13 -16.40 32.59 -25.01
N ALA A 14 -16.61 32.76 -23.70
CA ALA A 14 -15.53 33.01 -22.76
C ALA A 14 -14.47 31.97 -23.05
N ALA A 15 -13.32 32.41 -23.58
CA ALA A 15 -12.27 31.53 -24.03
C ALA A 15 -11.99 30.57 -22.87
N ASP A 16 -12.20 29.28 -23.10
CA ASP A 16 -12.07 28.27 -22.07
C ASP A 16 -10.61 28.26 -21.62
N LEU A 17 -10.33 28.96 -20.52
CA LEU A 17 -8.98 29.25 -20.01
C LEU A 17 -8.17 27.97 -19.85
N LEU A 18 -8.84 26.86 -19.54
CA LEU A 18 -8.21 25.54 -19.45
C LEU A 18 -7.76 25.02 -20.82
N THR A 19 -8.51 25.25 -21.89
CA THR A 19 -8.08 24.86 -23.25
C THR A 19 -6.98 25.75 -23.84
N SER A 20 -6.76 26.94 -23.27
CA SER A 20 -5.67 27.84 -23.67
C SER A 20 -4.30 27.46 -23.10
N LEU A 21 -4.26 26.54 -22.13
CA LEU A 21 -3.00 26.07 -21.55
C LEU A 21 -2.20 25.19 -22.53
N PRO A 22 -0.86 25.28 -22.53
CA PRO A 22 0.01 24.37 -23.26
C PRO A 22 -0.28 22.89 -22.93
N PRO A 23 -0.21 21.98 -23.92
CA PRO A 23 -0.49 20.54 -23.70
C PRO A 23 0.29 19.94 -22.54
N LEU A 24 1.57 20.28 -22.40
CA LEU A 24 2.42 19.77 -21.31
C LEU A 24 1.92 20.16 -19.91
N LEU A 25 1.36 21.37 -19.75
CA LEU A 25 0.78 21.78 -18.47
C LEU A 25 -0.51 21.01 -18.18
N LEU A 26 -1.34 20.80 -19.20
CA LEU A 26 -2.55 20.00 -19.07
C LEU A 26 -2.24 18.56 -18.68
N ASP A 27 -1.25 17.94 -19.32
CA ASP A 27 -0.83 16.58 -19.01
C ASP A 27 -0.25 16.51 -17.59
N SER A 28 0.49 17.53 -17.15
CA SER A 28 1.01 17.62 -15.77
C SER A 28 -0.09 17.74 -14.71
N ILE A 29 -1.21 18.37 -15.05
CA ILE A 29 -2.39 18.46 -14.17
C ILE A 29 -3.10 17.12 -14.14
N LEU A 30 -3.37 16.54 -15.32
CA LEU A 30 -4.12 15.30 -15.47
C LEU A 30 -3.40 14.08 -14.90
N THR A 31 -2.07 14.00 -15.02
CA THR A 31 -1.26 12.91 -14.44
C THR A 31 -1.25 12.91 -12.90
N ARG A 32 -1.68 14.01 -12.27
CA ARG A 32 -1.88 14.09 -10.81
C ARG A 32 -3.29 13.67 -10.38
N LEU A 33 -4.21 13.49 -11.34
CA LEU A 33 -5.55 13.02 -11.07
C LEU A 33 -5.60 11.50 -11.11
N ASP A 34 -6.51 10.94 -10.32
CA ASP A 34 -6.92 9.55 -10.49
C ASP A 34 -7.68 9.36 -11.80
N LEU A 35 -7.67 8.14 -12.37
CA LEU A 35 -8.37 7.84 -13.62
C LEU A 35 -9.80 8.37 -13.61
N ARG A 36 -10.56 8.15 -12.52
CA ARG A 36 -11.97 8.58 -12.47
C ARG A 36 -12.12 10.07 -12.75
N ASP A 37 -11.27 10.89 -12.14
CA ASP A 37 -11.34 12.34 -12.27
C ASP A 37 -10.72 12.81 -13.59
N ALA A 38 -9.64 12.17 -14.04
CA ALA A 38 -9.09 12.38 -15.38
C ALA A 38 -10.14 12.12 -16.48
N VAL A 39 -10.90 11.02 -16.38
CA VAL A 39 -12.00 10.71 -17.32
C VAL A 39 -13.13 11.73 -17.22
N ARG A 40 -13.48 12.21 -16.01
CA ARG A 40 -14.52 13.25 -15.84
C ARG A 40 -14.22 14.56 -16.56
N THR A 41 -12.93 14.91 -16.72
CA THR A 41 -12.55 16.09 -17.52
C THR A 41 -13.02 16.01 -18.98
N SER A 42 -13.31 14.81 -19.49
CA SER A 42 -13.86 14.59 -20.84
C SER A 42 -15.19 15.32 -21.09
N ALA A 43 -15.91 15.71 -20.03
CA ALA A 43 -17.14 16.47 -20.11
C ALA A 43 -16.93 17.99 -20.28
N LEU A 44 -15.72 18.51 -20.07
CA LEU A 44 -15.43 19.95 -20.13
C LEU A 44 -15.57 20.49 -21.57
N SER A 45 -14.95 19.83 -22.55
CA SER A 45 -15.08 20.20 -23.95
C SER A 45 -14.67 19.07 -24.90
N ARG A 46 -14.86 19.26 -26.21
CA ARG A 46 -14.42 18.29 -27.23
C ARG A 46 -12.91 18.04 -27.19
N ALA A 47 -12.11 19.03 -26.80
CA ALA A 47 -10.66 18.91 -26.69
C ALA A 47 -10.23 17.98 -25.54
N TRP A 48 -11.02 17.90 -24.46
CA TRP A 48 -10.71 17.09 -23.28
C TRP A 48 -11.19 15.64 -23.40
N ARG A 49 -12.12 15.35 -24.32
CA ARG A 49 -12.83 14.07 -24.43
C ARG A 49 -11.92 12.83 -24.45
N ARG A 50 -10.73 12.93 -25.04
CA ARG A 50 -9.78 11.81 -25.17
C ARG A 50 -8.42 12.04 -24.53
N ARG A 51 -8.21 13.18 -23.88
CA ARG A 51 -6.89 13.55 -23.31
C ARG A 51 -6.37 12.54 -22.31
N TRP A 52 -7.25 11.92 -21.51
CA TRP A 52 -6.83 10.92 -20.53
C TRP A 52 -6.21 9.66 -21.17
N VAL A 53 -6.52 9.36 -22.43
CA VAL A 53 -5.95 8.22 -23.17
C VAL A 53 -4.51 8.48 -23.59
N ASP A 54 -4.18 9.74 -23.85
CA ASP A 54 -2.86 10.18 -24.32
C ASP A 54 -1.88 10.45 -23.15
N LEU A 55 -2.33 10.29 -21.89
CA LEU A 55 -1.48 10.53 -20.73
C LEU A 55 -0.31 9.55 -20.70
N PRO A 56 0.91 10.00 -20.35
CA PRO A 56 2.07 9.13 -20.25
C PRO A 56 1.96 8.14 -19.07
N CYS A 57 1.12 8.46 -18.09
CA CYS A 57 0.90 7.61 -16.93
C CYS A 57 -0.49 7.82 -16.33
N LEU A 58 -1.10 6.72 -15.86
CA LEU A 58 -2.35 6.72 -15.11
C LEU A 58 -2.16 6.26 -13.66
N SER A 59 -3.05 6.75 -12.81
CA SER A 59 -3.29 6.22 -11.47
C SER A 59 -4.66 5.54 -11.46
N LEU A 60 -4.70 4.28 -11.04
CA LEU A 60 -5.92 3.50 -10.83
C LEU A 60 -6.12 3.31 -9.33
N SER A 61 -6.55 4.35 -8.65
CA SER A 61 -6.84 4.32 -7.22
C SER A 61 -8.34 4.18 -6.98
N ARG A 62 -8.71 3.73 -5.77
CA ARG A 62 -10.12 3.63 -5.34
C ARG A 62 -10.94 2.70 -6.23
N ILE A 63 -10.36 1.59 -6.70
CA ILE A 63 -11.15 0.56 -7.41
C ILE A 63 -12.19 -0.04 -6.45
N GLY A 64 -13.42 -0.15 -6.93
CA GLY A 64 -14.54 -0.75 -6.21
C GLY A 64 -15.57 0.24 -5.65
N ARG A 65 -16.09 -0.02 -4.44
CA ARG A 65 -17.22 0.75 -3.87
C ARG A 65 -16.89 2.24 -3.77
N GLY A 66 -17.71 3.08 -4.43
CA GLY A 66 -17.57 4.54 -4.39
C GLY A 66 -16.46 5.11 -5.29
N GLY A 67 -15.78 4.28 -6.09
CA GLY A 67 -14.76 4.71 -7.03
C GLY A 67 -14.92 4.07 -8.42
N ILE A 68 -13.84 3.53 -8.98
CA ILE A 68 -13.83 2.97 -10.35
C ILE A 68 -14.51 1.58 -10.32
N PRO A 69 -15.59 1.34 -11.09
CA PRO A 69 -16.21 0.02 -11.17
C PRO A 69 -15.23 -1.01 -11.75
N ALA A 70 -15.24 -2.25 -11.23
CA ALA A 70 -14.36 -3.32 -11.69
C ALA A 70 -14.38 -3.52 -13.22
N VAL A 71 -15.59 -3.51 -13.81
CA VAL A 71 -15.78 -3.66 -15.28
C VAL A 71 -15.09 -2.54 -16.09
N ALA A 72 -14.99 -1.35 -15.51
CA ALA A 72 -14.32 -0.22 -16.14
C ALA A 72 -12.80 -0.39 -16.10
N VAL A 73 -12.26 -1.04 -15.06
CA VAL A 73 -10.82 -1.34 -14.96
C VAL A 73 -10.38 -2.26 -16.10
N ASP A 74 -11.12 -3.32 -16.39
CA ASP A 74 -10.82 -4.20 -17.54
C ASP A 74 -10.76 -3.42 -18.85
N SER A 75 -11.76 -2.57 -19.07
CA SER A 75 -11.85 -1.74 -20.28
C SER A 75 -10.68 -0.76 -20.39
N VAL A 76 -10.20 -0.22 -19.26
CA VAL A 76 -9.07 0.71 -19.23
C VAL A 76 -7.77 -0.03 -19.46
N LEU A 77 -7.52 -1.13 -18.75
CA LEU A 77 -6.31 -1.94 -18.91
C LEU A 77 -6.19 -2.48 -20.34
N LEU A 78 -7.30 -2.84 -20.98
CA LEU A 78 -7.32 -3.28 -22.37
C LEU A 78 -7.00 -2.15 -23.37
N ARG A 79 -7.51 -0.94 -23.13
CA ARG A 79 -7.44 0.17 -24.12
C ARG A 79 -6.25 1.10 -23.95
N TYR A 80 -5.74 1.22 -22.73
CA TYR A 80 -4.66 2.14 -22.41
C TYR A 80 -3.32 1.40 -22.51
N PRO A 81 -2.40 1.75 -23.43
CA PRO A 81 -1.11 1.08 -23.55
C PRO A 81 -0.01 1.68 -22.67
N GLY A 82 -0.27 2.82 -22.03
CA GLY A 82 0.74 3.55 -21.25
C GLY A 82 1.02 2.99 -19.86
N ASN A 83 1.83 3.72 -19.10
CA ASN A 83 2.30 3.30 -17.79
C ASN A 83 1.23 3.47 -16.70
N ILE A 84 1.22 2.59 -15.71
CA ILE A 84 0.32 2.70 -14.56
C ILE A 84 1.21 2.87 -13.35
N SER A 85 1.21 4.06 -12.72
CA SER A 85 2.09 4.36 -11.60
C SER A 85 1.56 3.78 -10.29
N ASN A 86 0.25 3.91 -10.08
CA ASN A 86 -0.41 3.51 -8.85
C ASN A 86 -1.58 2.59 -9.19
N PHE A 87 -1.68 1.49 -8.45
CA PHE A 87 -2.76 0.54 -8.55
C PHE A 87 -3.27 0.25 -7.15
N SER A 88 -4.46 0.76 -6.84
CA SER A 88 -5.03 0.68 -5.49
C SER A 88 -6.49 0.25 -5.48
N ILE A 89 -6.73 -0.77 -4.66
CA ILE A 89 -8.02 -1.42 -4.46
C ILE A 89 -8.37 -1.32 -2.98
N HIS A 90 -9.43 -0.59 -2.66
CA HIS A 90 -9.85 -0.40 -1.25
C HIS A 90 -11.09 -1.22 -0.87
N SER A 91 -11.92 -1.62 -1.84
CA SER A 91 -13.16 -2.33 -1.57
C SER A 91 -13.68 -3.06 -2.79
N LEU A 92 -13.31 -4.32 -2.98
CA LEU A 92 -13.94 -5.20 -3.96
C LEU A 92 -14.97 -6.12 -3.31
N ASP A 93 -16.04 -6.43 -4.05
CA ASP A 93 -16.86 -7.58 -3.74
C ASP A 93 -16.14 -8.89 -4.11
N THR A 94 -16.63 -10.01 -3.57
CA THR A 94 -16.04 -11.33 -3.76
C THR A 94 -16.06 -11.82 -5.21
N HIS A 95 -17.02 -11.36 -6.02
CA HIS A 95 -17.13 -11.74 -7.43
C HIS A 95 -16.05 -11.03 -8.27
N SER A 96 -15.86 -9.73 -8.03
CA SER A 96 -14.88 -8.89 -8.72
C SER A 96 -13.44 -9.18 -8.30
N ALA A 97 -13.23 -9.75 -7.10
CA ALA A 97 -11.90 -10.14 -6.61
C ALA A 97 -11.17 -11.14 -7.54
N ARG A 98 -11.91 -11.97 -8.27
CA ARG A 98 -11.34 -12.92 -9.26
C ARG A 98 -10.60 -12.23 -10.40
N ARG A 99 -10.88 -10.95 -10.65
CA ARG A 99 -10.24 -10.15 -11.71
C ARG A 99 -8.90 -9.54 -11.28
N VAL A 100 -8.62 -9.52 -9.98
CA VAL A 100 -7.41 -8.89 -9.43
C VAL A 100 -6.16 -9.57 -10.00
N ASP A 101 -6.19 -10.88 -10.20
CA ASP A 101 -5.07 -11.65 -10.76
C ASP A 101 -4.73 -11.17 -12.18
N ASP A 102 -5.75 -11.07 -13.04
CA ASP A 102 -5.63 -10.55 -14.40
C ASP A 102 -5.13 -9.10 -14.39
N TRP A 103 -5.62 -8.29 -13.46
CA TRP A 103 -5.17 -6.90 -13.32
C TRP A 103 -3.71 -6.81 -12.88
N LEU A 104 -3.28 -7.62 -11.92
CA LEU A 104 -1.90 -7.67 -11.47
C LEU A 104 -0.95 -8.08 -12.60
N ILE A 105 -1.35 -9.07 -13.40
CA ILE A 105 -0.60 -9.47 -14.59
C ILE A 105 -0.52 -8.31 -15.60
N ALA A 106 -1.62 -7.60 -15.83
CA ALA A 106 -1.68 -6.49 -16.78
C ALA A 106 -0.83 -5.28 -16.34
N VAL A 107 -0.83 -4.94 -15.04
CA VAL A 107 -0.08 -3.78 -14.52
C VAL A 107 1.40 -4.07 -14.29
N ARG A 108 1.79 -5.34 -14.09
CA ARG A 108 3.19 -5.75 -13.85
C ARG A 108 4.17 -5.13 -14.83
N ASN A 109 3.87 -5.23 -16.13
CA ASN A 109 4.77 -4.78 -17.19
C ASN A 109 4.62 -3.28 -17.52
N ARG A 110 3.87 -2.51 -16.71
CA ARG A 110 3.52 -1.11 -16.98
C ARG A 110 4.19 -0.13 -16.01
N GLY A 111 5.26 -0.55 -15.35
CA GLY A 111 6.09 0.29 -14.48
C GLY A 111 5.38 0.73 -13.21
N VAL A 112 4.55 -0.13 -12.63
CA VAL A 112 3.84 0.14 -11.38
C VAL A 112 4.80 0.40 -10.23
N LYS A 113 4.59 1.52 -9.53
CA LYS A 113 5.43 2.01 -8.42
C LYS A 113 4.75 1.84 -7.08
N SER A 114 3.41 1.91 -7.03
CA SER A 114 2.65 1.70 -5.80
C SER A 114 1.53 0.70 -6.03
N ILE A 115 1.52 -0.35 -5.22
CA ILE A 115 0.41 -1.31 -5.13
C ILE A 115 -0.17 -1.24 -3.71
N ASP A 116 -1.47 -1.02 -3.60
CA ASP A 116 -2.23 -1.03 -2.34
C ASP A 116 -3.48 -1.88 -2.53
N LEU A 117 -3.46 -3.12 -2.04
CA LEU A 117 -4.51 -4.10 -2.24
C LEU A 117 -5.18 -4.42 -0.93
N LYS A 118 -6.48 -4.17 -0.85
CA LYS A 118 -7.35 -4.66 0.21
C LYS A 118 -8.28 -5.74 -0.33
N GLY A 119 -8.01 -6.98 0.04
CA GLY A 119 -8.83 -8.14 -0.29
C GLY A 119 -10.23 -8.06 0.34
N PRO A 120 -11.26 -8.65 -0.28
CA PRO A 120 -12.53 -8.92 0.40
C PRO A 120 -12.32 -9.87 1.59
N ALA A 121 -13.29 -9.90 2.50
CA ALA A 121 -13.37 -10.92 3.55
C ALA A 121 -14.31 -12.07 3.10
N PRO A 122 -14.01 -13.35 3.39
CA PRO A 122 -12.79 -13.87 4.03
C PRO A 122 -11.55 -13.76 3.13
N ALA A 123 -10.37 -13.99 3.69
CA ALA A 123 -9.07 -13.65 3.11
C ALA A 123 -8.91 -14.07 1.64
N PHE A 124 -8.47 -13.10 0.82
CA PHE A 124 -8.28 -13.22 -0.63
C PHE A 124 -6.94 -13.86 -0.96
N ALA A 125 -6.93 -14.93 -1.76
CA ALA A 125 -5.70 -15.52 -2.26
C ALA A 125 -5.03 -14.57 -3.28
N LEU A 126 -3.89 -14.01 -2.90
CA LEU A 126 -3.15 -13.08 -3.76
C LEU A 126 -2.37 -13.86 -4.82
N HIS A 127 -2.37 -13.36 -6.06
CA HIS A 127 -1.58 -13.95 -7.13
C HIS A 127 -0.10 -13.59 -7.03
N SER A 128 0.79 -14.53 -7.36
CA SER A 128 2.25 -14.39 -7.20
C SER A 128 2.88 -13.32 -8.12
N SER A 129 2.16 -12.87 -9.14
CA SER A 129 2.61 -11.80 -10.06
C SER A 129 2.96 -10.48 -9.34
N VAL A 130 2.43 -10.24 -8.14
CA VAL A 130 2.80 -9.10 -7.30
C VAL A 130 4.31 -9.09 -6.99
N PHE A 131 4.91 -10.26 -6.79
CA PHE A 131 6.33 -10.41 -6.49
C PHE A 131 7.25 -10.17 -7.69
N LEU A 132 6.68 -10.13 -8.90
CA LEU A 132 7.41 -9.89 -10.14
C LEU A 132 7.43 -8.41 -10.55
N CYS A 133 6.85 -7.51 -9.73
CA CYS A 133 6.81 -6.08 -10.00
C CYS A 133 8.09 -5.39 -9.49
N THR A 134 9.12 -5.31 -10.33
CA THR A 134 10.47 -4.82 -9.95
C THR A 134 10.57 -3.30 -9.76
N SER A 135 9.60 -2.53 -10.24
CA SER A 135 9.57 -1.05 -10.11
C SER A 135 8.85 -0.56 -8.84
N LEU A 136 8.44 -1.48 -7.95
CA LEU A 136 7.68 -1.13 -6.75
C LEU A 136 8.51 -0.33 -5.74
N VAL A 137 7.97 0.83 -5.36
CA VAL A 137 8.46 1.71 -4.30
C VAL A 137 7.62 1.54 -3.03
N CYS A 138 6.31 1.28 -3.18
CA CYS A 138 5.39 1.05 -2.08
C CYS A 138 4.52 -0.18 -2.35
N LEU A 139 4.50 -1.13 -1.40
CA LEU A 139 3.66 -2.31 -1.44
C LEU A 139 2.84 -2.40 -0.15
N LYS A 140 1.51 -2.36 -0.28
CA LYS A 140 0.58 -2.52 0.82
C LYS A 140 -0.41 -3.64 0.52
N LEU A 141 -0.47 -4.62 1.41
CA LEU A 141 -1.33 -5.79 1.28
C LEU A 141 -2.18 -5.92 2.54
N HIS A 142 -3.49 -5.94 2.36
CA HIS A 142 -4.45 -6.00 3.44
C HIS A 142 -5.44 -7.14 3.21
N LEU A 143 -5.67 -7.98 4.23
CA LEU A 143 -6.65 -9.07 4.20
C LEU A 143 -6.41 -10.11 3.08
N CYS A 144 -5.14 -10.48 2.88
CA CYS A 144 -4.71 -11.39 1.81
C CYS A 144 -4.05 -12.66 2.36
N LEU A 145 -4.26 -13.79 1.68
CA LEU A 145 -3.39 -14.95 1.79
C LEU A 145 -2.21 -14.75 0.84
N ILE A 146 -1.00 -14.73 1.39
CA ILE A 146 0.23 -14.52 0.62
C ILE A 146 0.56 -15.83 -0.13
N PRO A 147 0.80 -15.80 -1.45
CA PRO A 147 1.22 -17.00 -2.17
C PRO A 147 2.71 -17.27 -1.91
N PRO A 148 3.21 -18.50 -2.12
CA PRO A 148 4.64 -18.78 -2.11
C PRO A 148 5.40 -17.86 -3.08
N LEU A 149 6.67 -17.57 -2.76
CA LEU A 149 7.51 -16.81 -3.68
C LEU A 149 7.71 -17.60 -4.98
N PRO A 150 7.54 -16.96 -6.16
CA PRO A 150 7.85 -17.58 -7.43
C PRO A 150 9.37 -17.82 -7.55
N VAL A 151 9.76 -18.81 -8.35
CA VAL A 151 11.18 -19.16 -8.57
C VAL A 151 11.94 -17.98 -9.21
N GLU A 152 11.24 -17.17 -10.01
CA GLU A 152 11.76 -16.00 -10.70
C GLU A 152 11.84 -14.75 -9.81
N PHE A 153 11.55 -14.86 -8.51
CA PHE A 153 11.63 -13.73 -7.60
C PHE A 153 13.07 -13.23 -7.46
N THR A 154 13.33 -12.03 -8.01
CA THR A 154 14.64 -11.37 -7.95
C THR A 154 14.71 -10.28 -6.87
N GLY A 155 13.62 -10.07 -6.12
CA GLY A 155 13.52 -9.03 -5.12
C GLY A 155 12.78 -7.77 -5.55
N PHE A 156 12.71 -6.82 -4.64
CA PHE A 156 12.15 -5.49 -4.88
C PHE A 156 13.25 -4.42 -4.74
N PRO A 157 14.00 -4.13 -5.83
CA PRO A 157 15.24 -3.36 -5.75
C PRO A 157 15.04 -1.90 -5.30
N VAL A 158 13.85 -1.34 -5.53
CA VAL A 158 13.54 0.07 -5.22
C VAL A 158 12.46 0.25 -4.15
N LEU A 159 12.07 -0.84 -3.47
CA LEU A 159 11.01 -0.80 -2.46
C LEU A 159 11.48 -0.06 -1.23
N LYS A 160 10.69 0.95 -0.83
CA LYS A 160 10.94 1.78 0.36
C LYS A 160 9.96 1.50 1.48
N GLN A 161 8.74 1.11 1.12
CA GLN A 161 7.68 0.85 2.07
C GLN A 161 7.00 -0.50 1.82
N LEU A 162 6.93 -1.32 2.85
CA LEU A 162 6.18 -2.57 2.90
C LEU A 162 5.18 -2.53 4.07
N GLU A 163 3.91 -2.70 3.76
CA GLU A 163 2.82 -2.77 4.75
C GLU A 163 2.01 -4.04 4.55
N LEU A 164 1.96 -4.89 5.58
CA LEU A 164 1.22 -6.15 5.60
C LEU A 164 0.23 -6.10 6.76
N SER A 165 -1.07 -6.21 6.45
CA SER A 165 -2.13 -6.03 7.44
C SER A 165 -3.22 -7.10 7.36
N GLY A 166 -3.35 -7.94 8.39
CA GLY A 166 -4.30 -9.04 8.41
C GLY A 166 -3.99 -10.03 7.29
N VAL A 167 -2.70 -10.32 7.05
CA VAL A 167 -2.27 -11.24 6.01
C VAL A 167 -1.82 -12.56 6.62
N THR A 168 -2.00 -13.64 5.88
CA THR A 168 -1.55 -14.96 6.30
C THR A 168 -0.58 -15.55 5.28
N PHE A 169 0.60 -15.92 5.76
CA PHE A 169 1.62 -16.59 4.96
C PHE A 169 1.37 -18.11 4.88
N PRO A 170 1.91 -18.78 3.84
CA PRO A 170 1.94 -20.24 3.79
C PRO A 170 2.85 -20.79 4.91
N PRO A 171 2.85 -22.12 5.15
CA PRO A 171 3.81 -22.73 6.07
C PRO A 171 5.25 -22.26 5.81
N ASN A 172 6.00 -22.00 6.88
CA ASN A 172 7.31 -21.34 6.85
C ASN A 172 7.28 -19.86 6.41
N GLY A 173 6.18 -19.15 6.65
CA GLY A 173 6.00 -17.74 6.31
C GLY A 173 7.11 -16.80 6.79
N GLN A 174 7.75 -17.12 7.92
CA GLN A 174 8.89 -16.37 8.45
C GLN A 174 10.08 -16.34 7.49
N ILE A 175 10.38 -17.47 6.83
CA ILE A 175 11.47 -17.57 5.85
C ILE A 175 11.13 -16.73 4.61
N GLN A 176 9.86 -16.78 4.20
CA GLN A 176 9.38 -16.03 3.05
C GLN A 176 9.44 -14.52 3.29
N LEU A 177 8.97 -14.06 4.45
CA LEU A 177 9.03 -12.64 4.83
C LEU A 177 10.48 -12.16 4.91
N GLU A 178 11.37 -12.95 5.52
CA GLU A 178 12.79 -12.65 5.59
C GLU A 178 13.42 -12.53 4.19
N ALA A 179 13.09 -13.45 3.28
CA ALA A 179 13.55 -13.39 1.89
C ALA A 179 13.08 -12.12 1.17
N ILE A 180 11.82 -11.71 1.37
CA ILE A 180 11.29 -10.45 0.81
C ILE A 180 12.06 -9.25 1.35
N ILE A 181 12.30 -9.18 2.66
CA ILE A 181 13.01 -8.06 3.28
C ILE A 181 14.47 -8.01 2.82
N LYS A 182 15.17 -9.16 2.83
CA LYS A 182 16.56 -9.25 2.34
C LYS A 182 16.69 -8.84 0.88
N ALA A 183 15.69 -9.19 0.05
CA ALA A 183 15.65 -8.82 -1.35
C ALA A 183 15.11 -7.39 -1.60
N SER A 184 14.95 -6.57 -0.55
CA SER A 184 14.46 -5.19 -0.62
C SER A 184 15.47 -4.21 0.02
N PRO A 185 16.61 -3.93 -0.64
CA PRO A 185 17.73 -3.23 -0.02
C PRO A 185 17.44 -1.77 0.36
N LEU A 186 16.44 -1.13 -0.26
CA LEU A 186 16.07 0.26 0.02
C LEU A 186 14.91 0.40 1.02
N LEU A 187 14.48 -0.71 1.64
CA LEU A 187 13.32 -0.72 2.53
C LEU A 187 13.61 0.11 3.79
N ASP A 188 12.88 1.22 3.93
CA ASP A 188 13.01 2.14 5.06
C ASP A 188 11.84 2.03 6.06
N THR A 189 10.69 1.56 5.61
CA THR A 189 9.46 1.41 6.40
C THR A 189 8.89 0.01 6.27
N LEU A 190 8.73 -0.66 7.41
CA LEU A 190 8.11 -1.96 7.52
C LEU A 190 6.97 -1.90 8.54
N SER A 191 5.78 -2.29 8.12
CA SER A 191 4.61 -2.38 8.99
C SER A 191 3.98 -3.76 8.89
N LEU A 192 3.94 -4.47 10.01
CA LEU A 192 3.42 -5.82 10.16
C LEU A 192 2.28 -5.77 11.16
N ILE A 193 1.04 -5.90 10.68
CA ILE A 193 -0.17 -5.72 11.48
C ILE A 193 -0.99 -7.01 11.36
N TYR A 194 -1.17 -7.77 12.44
CA TYR A 194 -1.87 -9.06 12.45
C TYR A 194 -1.39 -9.98 11.31
N VAL A 195 -0.08 -10.25 11.31
CA VAL A 195 0.57 -11.13 10.33
C VAL A 195 0.67 -12.53 10.92
N ASP A 196 0.08 -13.51 10.23
CA ASP A 196 -0.01 -14.89 10.68
C ASP A 196 0.64 -15.87 9.69
N THR A 197 0.87 -17.11 10.13
CA THR A 197 1.32 -18.23 9.30
C THR A 197 0.61 -19.51 9.73
N TYR A 198 0.26 -20.39 8.78
CA TYR A 198 -0.26 -21.73 9.09
C TYR A 198 0.91 -22.67 9.40
N SER A 199 1.40 -22.73 10.64
CA SER A 199 2.44 -23.69 11.04
C SER A 199 2.22 -24.23 12.45
N GLU A 200 2.37 -25.54 12.63
CA GLU A 200 2.31 -26.21 13.94
C GLU A 200 3.62 -26.05 14.72
N ALA A 201 4.76 -26.00 14.01
CA ALA A 201 6.07 -25.69 14.57
C ALA A 201 6.50 -24.30 14.09
N PHE A 202 6.39 -23.31 14.98
CA PHE A 202 6.63 -21.92 14.63
C PHE A 202 7.71 -21.32 15.55
N PRO A 203 8.94 -21.09 15.03
CA PRO A 203 10.06 -20.61 15.85
C PRO A 203 9.98 -19.11 16.18
N GLY A 204 8.96 -18.41 15.68
CA GLY A 204 8.84 -16.96 15.77
C GLY A 204 9.21 -16.24 14.48
N TRP A 205 9.07 -14.92 14.51
CA TRP A 205 9.46 -14.03 13.42
C TRP A 205 10.79 -13.37 13.74
N VAL A 206 11.76 -13.41 12.83
CA VAL A 206 13.02 -12.65 12.99
C VAL A 206 13.10 -11.58 11.92
N ILE A 207 13.15 -10.32 12.35
CA ILE A 207 13.22 -9.17 11.45
C ILE A 207 14.68 -8.70 11.32
N TRP A 208 15.14 -8.69 10.07
CA TRP A 208 16.44 -8.17 9.64
C TRP A 208 16.23 -6.92 8.77
N GLY A 209 17.19 -5.99 8.73
CA GLY A 209 17.06 -4.84 7.85
C GLY A 209 18.08 -3.74 8.14
N ALA A 210 19.17 -3.73 7.37
CA ALA A 210 20.24 -2.75 7.58
C ALA A 210 19.77 -1.29 7.37
N ASN A 211 18.80 -1.05 6.49
CA ASN A 211 18.34 0.30 6.13
C ASN A 211 16.99 0.68 6.74
N LEU A 212 16.43 -0.17 7.59
CA LEU A 212 15.10 0.06 8.15
C LEU A 212 15.13 1.22 9.15
N ARG A 213 14.27 2.22 8.93
CA ARG A 213 14.16 3.44 9.77
C ARG A 213 12.91 3.44 10.63
N ARG A 214 11.83 2.85 10.13
CA ARG A 214 10.53 2.77 10.81
C ARG A 214 10.03 1.33 10.83
N LEU A 215 9.73 0.83 12.01
CA LEU A 215 9.15 -0.49 12.23
C LEU A 215 7.84 -0.37 13.00
N THR A 216 6.77 -0.96 12.49
CA THR A 216 5.51 -1.12 13.21
C THR A 216 5.18 -2.61 13.30
N ILE A 217 4.96 -3.10 14.51
CA ILE A 217 4.47 -4.46 14.77
C ILE A 217 3.19 -4.34 15.61
N VAL A 218 2.08 -4.80 15.05
CA VAL A 218 0.81 -4.93 15.76
C VAL A 218 0.41 -6.39 15.69
N SER A 219 0.13 -7.01 16.82
CA SER A 219 -0.16 -8.44 16.86
C SER A 219 -1.16 -8.76 17.97
N LYS A 220 -1.91 -9.85 17.80
CA LYS A 220 -2.74 -10.37 18.89
C LYS A 220 -1.81 -10.94 19.95
N ASP A 221 -1.06 -11.97 19.59
CA ASP A 221 -0.16 -12.67 20.50
C ASP A 221 1.32 -12.32 20.23
N ASN A 222 2.22 -12.81 21.07
CA ASN A 222 3.64 -12.48 20.97
C ASN A 222 4.36 -13.15 19.78
N HIS A 223 3.77 -14.18 19.13
CA HIS A 223 4.30 -14.90 17.94
C HIS A 223 5.85 -14.99 17.83
N GLY A 224 6.56 -15.14 18.96
CA GLY A 224 8.02 -15.10 19.03
C GLY A 224 8.71 -14.00 18.22
N TRP A 225 8.18 -12.76 18.18
CA TRP A 225 8.82 -11.67 17.44
C TRP A 225 10.21 -11.37 18.00
N GLN A 226 11.22 -11.40 17.14
CA GLN A 226 12.59 -11.05 17.43
C GLN A 226 13.06 -10.01 16.42
N VAL A 227 13.81 -9.04 16.92
CA VAL A 227 14.45 -8.02 16.10
C VAL A 227 15.94 -8.23 16.21
N ALA A 228 16.58 -8.55 15.08
CA ALA A 228 18.03 -8.59 15.00
C ALA A 228 18.60 -7.17 15.06
N GLU A 229 19.93 -7.00 14.95
CA GLU A 229 20.51 -5.66 14.92
C GLU A 229 19.98 -4.83 13.74
N LEU A 230 19.23 -3.77 14.04
CA LEU A 230 18.71 -2.79 13.08
C LEU A 230 19.42 -1.45 13.29
N PRO A 231 20.64 -1.27 12.75
CA PRO A 231 21.53 -0.16 13.12
C PRO A 231 20.98 1.23 12.76
N ASN A 232 20.07 1.30 11.78
CA ASN A 232 19.48 2.55 11.29
C ASN A 232 18.05 2.81 11.80
N LEU A 233 17.55 1.98 12.72
CA LEU A 233 16.18 2.10 13.20
C LEU A 233 16.01 3.33 14.08
N HIS A 234 15.08 4.21 13.70
CA HIS A 234 14.81 5.46 14.41
C HIS A 234 13.51 5.40 15.19
N GLU A 235 12.47 4.83 14.58
CA GLU A 235 11.14 4.76 15.18
C GLU A 235 10.64 3.32 15.18
N ALA A 236 10.16 2.87 16.32
CA ALA A 236 9.50 1.59 16.49
C ALA A 236 8.15 1.78 17.19
N THR A 237 7.11 1.14 16.67
CA THR A 237 5.79 1.07 17.32
C THR A 237 5.43 -0.40 17.50
N ILE A 238 5.31 -0.84 18.75
CA ILE A 238 4.97 -2.22 19.10
C ILE A 238 3.64 -2.21 19.85
N ASN A 239 2.67 -2.99 19.38
CA ASN A 239 1.36 -3.15 20.00
C ASN A 239 0.99 -4.63 20.04
N LEU A 240 1.07 -5.25 21.22
CA LEU A 240 0.73 -6.66 21.44
C LEU A 240 -0.51 -6.72 22.35
N GLN A 241 -1.56 -7.42 21.92
CA GLN A 241 -2.86 -7.38 22.60
C GLN A 241 -2.99 -8.41 23.74
N SER A 242 -2.28 -9.53 23.64
CA SER A 242 -2.22 -10.63 24.62
C SER A 242 -0.76 -11.05 24.81
N CYS A 243 -0.13 -10.51 25.86
CA CYS A 243 1.16 -11.00 26.34
C CYS A 243 0.93 -11.82 27.62
N GLU A 244 0.90 -13.15 27.48
CA GLU A 244 0.78 -14.05 28.62
C GLU A 244 2.14 -14.27 29.31
N ASN A 245 3.25 -14.23 28.56
CA ASN A 245 4.62 -14.45 29.09
C ASN A 245 5.59 -13.30 28.71
N PHE A 246 6.23 -12.72 29.72
CA PHE A 246 7.13 -11.57 29.60
C PHE A 246 8.56 -11.91 29.13
N SER A 247 9.00 -13.16 29.31
CA SER A 247 10.36 -13.62 28.95
C SER A 247 10.65 -13.50 27.45
N ASP A 248 9.61 -13.61 26.63
CA ASP A 248 9.71 -13.66 25.18
C ASP A 248 9.79 -12.25 24.56
N PHE A 249 9.67 -11.20 25.38
CA PHE A 249 9.78 -9.80 24.96
C PHE A 249 11.24 -9.31 24.95
N GLY A 250 12.14 -10.02 25.64
CA GLY A 250 13.53 -9.63 25.81
C GLY A 250 14.28 -9.55 24.47
N GLY A 251 14.08 -10.53 23.58
CA GLY A 251 14.70 -10.54 22.25
C GLY A 251 14.21 -9.39 21.36
N LEU A 252 12.92 -9.07 21.43
CA LEU A 252 12.33 -7.94 20.71
C LEU A 252 12.89 -6.60 21.21
N LEU A 253 12.92 -6.38 22.52
CA LEU A 253 13.39 -5.12 23.11
C LEU A 253 14.90 -4.93 23.00
N ALA A 254 15.69 -6.01 23.10
CA ALA A 254 17.13 -5.95 22.92
C ALA A 254 17.49 -5.37 21.54
N GLY A 255 16.81 -5.83 20.48
CA GLY A 255 16.98 -5.29 19.12
C GLY A 255 16.49 -3.85 18.93
N LEU A 256 15.67 -3.34 19.86
CA LEU A 256 15.10 -1.99 19.82
C LEU A 256 15.80 -1.00 20.77
N ALA A 257 16.84 -1.41 21.51
CA ALA A 257 17.48 -0.58 22.52
C ALA A 257 18.07 0.74 21.98
N GLN A 258 18.37 0.82 20.68
CA GLN A 258 19.02 1.97 20.03
C GLN A 258 18.04 2.94 19.33
N VAL A 259 16.73 2.70 19.42
CA VAL A 259 15.75 3.54 18.70
C VAL A 259 15.56 4.90 19.39
N ARG A 260 15.37 5.95 18.59
CA ARG A 260 15.11 7.31 19.10
C ARG A 260 13.70 7.47 19.64
N LYS A 261 12.75 6.71 19.09
CA LYS A 261 11.33 6.75 19.46
C LYS A 261 10.79 5.33 19.50
N LEU A 262 10.39 4.89 20.68
CA LEU A 262 9.69 3.63 20.89
C LEU A 262 8.31 3.93 21.45
N VAL A 263 7.28 3.49 20.73
CA VAL A 263 5.91 3.52 21.22
C VAL A 263 5.52 2.09 21.56
N LEU A 264 5.24 1.84 22.84
CA LEU A 264 4.74 0.56 23.32
C LEU A 264 3.27 0.74 23.72
N ASN A 265 2.36 0.11 22.98
CA ASN A 265 0.94 0.10 23.30
C ASN A 265 0.56 -1.24 23.93
N LYS A 266 -0.12 -1.19 25.09
CA LYS A 266 -0.59 -2.35 25.87
C LYS A 266 0.51 -3.29 26.42
N CYS A 267 1.52 -2.74 27.09
CA CYS A 267 2.31 -3.53 28.04
C CYS A 267 1.70 -3.43 29.45
N TYR A 268 1.49 -4.56 30.13
CA TYR A 268 1.23 -4.56 31.58
C TYR A 268 2.43 -3.92 32.33
N PRO A 269 2.24 -3.41 33.57
CA PRO A 269 3.14 -2.45 34.22
C PRO A 269 4.66 -2.77 34.33
N PRO A 270 5.15 -4.01 34.42
CA PRO A 270 6.57 -4.22 34.78
C PRO A 270 7.60 -3.85 33.69
N VAL A 271 7.20 -3.54 32.45
CA VAL A 271 8.14 -3.32 31.32
C VAL A 271 8.78 -1.92 31.31
N LEU A 272 8.16 -0.92 31.95
CA LEU A 272 8.63 0.47 31.89
C LEU A 272 9.92 0.75 32.68
N PHE A 273 10.38 -0.20 33.52
CA PHE A 273 11.51 0.02 34.43
C PHE A 273 12.90 -0.24 33.81
N PHE A 274 12.99 -0.79 32.60
CA PHE A 274 14.27 -1.27 32.04
C PHE A 274 14.81 -0.50 30.83
N LEU A 275 14.14 0.56 30.35
CA LEU A 275 14.59 1.30 29.17
C LEU A 275 15.09 2.72 29.54
N PRO A 276 16.38 3.04 29.37
CA PRO A 276 16.86 4.39 29.53
C PRO A 276 16.55 5.22 28.27
N LEU A 277 15.94 6.41 28.48
CA LEU A 277 15.85 7.52 27.52
C LEU A 277 15.12 7.25 26.20
N VAL A 278 14.02 6.51 26.22
CA VAL A 278 13.07 6.53 25.10
C VAL A 278 11.82 7.30 25.49
N SER A 279 11.33 8.17 24.61
CA SER A 279 10.00 8.79 24.75
C SER A 279 8.93 7.71 24.62
N ILE A 280 8.69 6.98 25.72
CA ILE A 280 7.64 5.98 25.82
C ILE A 280 6.33 6.74 25.91
N VAL A 281 5.66 6.90 24.77
CA VAL A 281 4.27 7.35 24.76
C VAL A 281 3.41 6.12 25.08
N GLY A 282 3.30 5.81 26.36
CA GLY A 282 2.37 4.79 26.84
C GLY A 282 0.96 5.37 26.84
N ASN A 283 0.15 5.03 25.84
CA ASN A 283 -1.29 5.24 25.94
C ASN A 283 -1.88 4.11 26.79
N CYS A 284 -1.87 4.30 28.11
CA CYS A 284 -2.73 3.54 29.00
C CYS A 284 -4.17 3.97 28.74
N CYS A 285 -4.90 3.20 27.92
CA CYS A 285 -6.36 3.24 27.98
C CYS A 285 -6.79 2.69 29.34
N HIS A 286 -6.93 3.57 30.33
CA HIS A 286 -7.70 3.28 31.53
C HIS A 286 -9.20 3.33 31.20
N SER A 287 -9.96 2.55 31.98
CA SER A 287 -11.42 2.53 32.14
C SER A 287 -12.18 1.61 31.17
N LYS A 288 -13.04 0.69 31.59
CA LYS A 288 -13.56 0.28 32.92
C LYS A 288 -14.17 -1.12 32.78
#